data_AF-A0A954VAT2-F1
#
_entry.id   AF-A0A954VAT2-F1
#
_cell.length_a   1.000
_cell.length_b   1.000
_cell.length_c   1.000
_cell.angle_alpha   90.00
_cell.angle_beta   90.00
_cell.angle_gamma   90.00
#
_symmetry.space_group_name_H-M   'P 1'
#
loop_
_entity.id
_entity.type
_entity.pdbx_description
1 polymer ?
#
loop_
_entity_poly.entity_id
_entity_poly.type
_entity_poly.pdbx_seq_one_letter_code
_entity_poly.pdbx_strand_id
1 'polypeptide(L)'
;MIRKFHVTLTLGCVALALLLTTGCAVPTDQNVYVYVDNGRDESITVLVDNEEVATVPAGEAGQIKVQTGERAIEVKCNGQTVYFSKKQVEPSNTMLIMKQYMLNPDRQHRYLVYEVEYTTSLYDSLNSMAEKVGEQSDDAAMTAALADLQELREDIRLMPAADWFEIPTGVYVLEDSPDEVHTRNMTTSRFVLNRMAPDDYDYVQTWINDESPKPEDVEYIYEVVNKSVF
;
A
#
# COMPACT_ATOMS: atom_id res chain seq x y z
N MET A 1 41.43 74.63 22.30
CA MET A 1 41.03 73.67 23.34
C MET A 1 39.61 73.22 23.06
N ILE A 2 39.43 72.00 22.58
CA ILE A 2 38.17 71.48 22.03
C ILE A 2 37.45 70.70 23.13
N ARG A 3 36.28 71.17 23.58
CA ARG A 3 35.38 70.42 24.47
C ARG A 3 34.44 69.57 23.62
N LYS A 4 34.54 68.25 23.73
CA LYS A 4 33.63 67.29 23.10
C LYS A 4 32.47 66.95 24.05
N PHE A 5 31.25 67.09 23.55
CA PHE A 5 29.99 66.77 24.22
C PHE A 5 29.83 65.26 24.43
N HIS A 6 29.33 64.88 25.61
CA HIS A 6 28.90 63.52 25.92
C HIS A 6 27.52 63.28 25.31
N VAL A 7 27.40 62.24 24.48
CA VAL A 7 26.11 61.73 23.99
C VAL A 7 25.72 60.56 24.89
N THR A 8 24.61 60.71 25.60
CA THR A 8 24.03 59.71 26.49
C THR A 8 23.25 58.69 25.64
N LEU A 9 23.66 57.43 25.68
CA LEU A 9 23.01 56.32 24.98
C LEU A 9 21.80 55.83 25.80
N THR A 10 20.60 55.94 25.25
CA THR A 10 19.35 55.47 25.88
C THR A 10 19.21 53.95 25.74
N LEU A 11 19.13 53.26 26.88
CA LEU A 11 18.80 51.84 27.00
C LEU A 11 17.34 51.61 26.55
N GLY A 12 17.14 51.01 25.38
CA GLY A 12 15.84 50.55 24.93
C GLY A 12 15.59 49.12 25.38
N CYS A 13 14.75 48.94 26.42
CA CYS A 13 14.24 47.64 26.84
C CYS A 13 13.30 47.06 25.77
N VAL A 14 13.80 46.17 24.91
CA VAL A 14 12.95 45.31 24.09
C VAL A 14 12.53 44.12 24.96
N ALA A 15 11.32 44.20 25.52
CA ALA A 15 10.68 43.10 26.21
C ALA A 15 10.31 42.02 25.18
N LEU A 16 11.17 41.01 25.07
CA LEU A 16 10.94 39.81 24.27
C LEU A 16 9.85 38.98 24.95
N ALA A 17 8.60 39.16 24.52
CA ALA A 17 7.48 38.32 24.91
C ALA A 17 7.64 36.93 24.28
N LEU A 18 8.34 36.04 24.97
CA LEU A 18 8.30 34.60 24.74
C LEU A 18 6.91 34.09 25.11
N LEU A 19 5.96 34.22 24.18
CA LEU A 19 4.76 33.40 24.13
C LEU A 19 5.21 31.95 23.96
N LEU A 20 5.38 31.27 25.09
CA LEU A 20 5.44 29.82 25.17
C LEU A 20 4.12 29.29 24.62
N THR A 21 4.11 29.07 23.31
CA THR A 21 3.15 28.19 22.65
C THR A 21 3.32 26.83 23.29
N THR A 22 2.52 26.58 24.33
CA THR A 22 2.25 25.23 24.84
C THR A 22 1.47 24.54 23.74
N GLY A 23 2.19 24.14 22.70
CA GLY A 23 1.70 23.24 21.68
C GLY A 23 1.19 22.03 22.42
N CYS A 24 -0.12 21.80 22.33
CA CYS A 24 -0.71 20.56 22.79
C CYS A 24 0.11 19.44 22.16
N ALA A 25 0.88 18.72 22.97
CA ALA A 25 1.61 17.55 22.51
C ALA A 25 0.54 16.57 22.03
N VAL A 26 0.41 16.45 20.71
CA VAL A 26 -0.39 15.40 20.09
C VAL A 26 0.14 14.09 20.68
N PRO A 27 -0.73 13.21 21.21
CA PRO A 27 -0.28 11.95 21.81
C PRO A 27 0.65 11.22 20.84
N THR A 28 1.91 11.08 21.23
CA THR A 28 2.97 10.43 20.43
C THR A 28 2.84 8.91 20.39
N ASP A 29 1.89 8.35 21.15
CA ASP A 29 1.72 6.91 21.32
C ASP A 29 0.71 6.34 20.31
N GLN A 30 0.85 6.75 19.04
CA GLN A 30 0.09 6.13 17.97
C GLN A 30 0.81 4.86 17.50
N ASN A 31 0.03 3.82 17.20
CA ASN A 31 0.51 2.61 16.56
C ASN A 31 0.04 2.58 15.11
N VAL A 32 0.85 1.97 14.26
CA VAL A 32 0.51 1.62 12.88
C VAL A 32 0.50 0.09 12.74
N TYR A 33 -0.09 -0.40 11.67
CA TYR A 33 0.05 -1.79 11.26
C TYR A 33 1.13 -1.93 10.20
N VAL A 34 1.98 -2.93 10.36
CA VAL A 34 2.94 -3.35 9.34
C VAL A 34 2.63 -4.81 9.01
N TYR A 35 2.29 -5.07 7.75
CA TYR A 35 2.17 -6.41 7.22
C TYR A 35 3.54 -6.84 6.72
N VAL A 36 4.01 -7.98 7.15
CA VAL A 36 5.30 -8.55 6.76
C VAL A 36 5.00 -9.77 5.91
N ASP A 37 5.35 -9.68 4.64
CA ASP A 37 5.12 -10.73 3.65
C ASP A 37 6.37 -11.61 3.53
N ASN A 38 6.23 -12.91 3.78
CA ASN A 38 7.33 -13.86 3.67
C ASN A 38 7.25 -14.65 2.36
N GLY A 39 8.04 -14.26 1.36
CA GLY A 39 8.16 -14.99 0.09
C GLY A 39 9.10 -16.19 0.13
N ARG A 40 9.72 -16.47 1.28
CA ARG A 40 10.72 -17.54 1.43
C ARG A 40 10.08 -18.89 1.77
N ASP A 41 10.85 -19.94 1.52
CA ASP A 41 10.53 -21.33 1.88
C ASP A 41 10.77 -21.64 3.37
N GLU A 42 11.30 -20.70 4.13
CA GLU A 42 11.53 -20.80 5.57
C GLU A 42 10.82 -19.68 6.34
N SER A 43 10.49 -19.93 7.61
CA SER A 43 9.94 -18.91 8.50
C SER A 43 10.93 -17.78 8.76
N ILE A 44 10.42 -16.55 8.86
CA ILE A 44 11.20 -15.38 9.23
C ILE A 44 10.81 -14.87 10.62
N THR A 45 11.79 -14.32 11.34
CA THR A 45 11.59 -13.64 12.62
C THR A 45 11.72 -12.14 12.41
N VAL A 46 10.76 -11.37 12.91
CA VAL A 46 10.73 -9.91 12.79
C VAL A 46 11.07 -9.30 14.14
N LEU A 47 12.03 -8.39 14.14
CA LEU A 47 12.43 -7.62 15.30
C LEU A 47 12.18 -6.13 15.06
N VAL A 48 11.70 -5.44 16.09
CA VAL A 48 11.56 -3.99 16.13
C VAL A 48 12.38 -3.49 17.31
N ASP A 49 13.33 -2.59 17.05
CA ASP A 49 14.25 -2.04 18.06
C ASP A 49 15.01 -3.11 18.87
N ASN A 50 15.36 -4.22 18.20
CA ASN A 50 16.02 -5.43 18.73
C ASN A 50 15.13 -6.34 19.59
N GLU A 51 13.83 -6.09 19.66
CA GLU A 51 12.86 -6.98 20.32
C GLU A 51 12.13 -7.81 19.27
N GLU A 52 12.07 -9.12 19.46
CA GLU A 52 11.28 -10.02 18.61
C GLU A 52 9.78 -9.75 18.80
N VAL A 53 9.10 -9.40 17.72
CA VAL A 53 7.67 -9.04 17.74
C VAL A 53 6.79 -10.05 17.01
N ALA A 54 7.36 -10.83 16.07
CA ALA A 54 6.63 -11.86 15.34
C ALA A 54 7.56 -12.89 14.70
N THR A 55 7.01 -14.07 14.44
CA THR A 55 7.55 -15.04 13.49
C THR A 55 6.49 -15.28 12.41
N VAL A 56 6.86 -15.13 11.13
CA VAL A 56 5.97 -15.30 9.99
C VAL A 56 6.34 -16.61 9.27
N PRO A 57 5.40 -17.56 9.11
CA PRO A 57 5.65 -18.81 8.40
C PRO A 57 6.06 -18.61 6.93
N ALA A 58 6.65 -19.64 6.34
CA ALA A 58 7.03 -19.66 4.92
C ALA A 58 5.78 -19.44 4.03
N GLY A 59 5.89 -18.56 3.04
CA GLY A 59 4.79 -18.26 2.09
C GLY A 59 3.62 -17.47 2.67
N GLU A 60 3.62 -17.11 3.95
CA GLU A 60 2.51 -16.41 4.62
C GLU A 60 2.82 -14.91 4.83
N ALA A 61 1.80 -14.15 5.20
CA ALA A 61 1.94 -12.77 5.65
C ALA A 61 1.50 -12.63 7.11
N GLY A 62 2.24 -11.87 7.90
CA GLY A 62 1.94 -11.60 9.31
C GLY A 62 1.72 -10.11 9.57
N GLN A 63 0.85 -9.78 10.51
CA GLN A 63 0.60 -8.39 10.92
C GLN A 63 1.27 -8.10 12.26
N ILE A 64 2.03 -7.00 12.34
CA ILE A 64 2.60 -6.48 13.58
C ILE A 64 2.13 -5.06 13.87
N LYS A 65 2.08 -4.68 15.15
CA LYS A 65 1.83 -3.31 15.59
C LYS A 65 3.16 -2.63 15.88
N VAL A 66 3.36 -1.45 15.31
CA VAL A 66 4.61 -0.68 15.48
C VAL A 66 4.27 0.73 15.95
N GLN A 67 4.95 1.20 16.98
CA GLN A 67 4.81 2.57 17.44
C GLN A 67 5.37 3.57 16.42
N THR A 68 4.73 4.72 16.28
CA THR A 68 5.22 5.81 15.43
C THR A 68 6.55 6.38 15.91
N GLY A 69 7.36 6.93 15.00
CA GLY A 69 8.72 7.43 15.25
C GLY A 69 9.78 6.72 14.42
N GLU A 70 11.06 7.04 14.63
CA GLU A 70 12.16 6.26 14.06
C GLU A 70 12.18 4.86 14.71
N ARG A 71 12.13 3.81 13.91
CA ARG A 71 12.16 2.41 14.34
C ARG A 71 13.19 1.64 13.53
N ALA A 72 14.00 0.83 14.21
CA ALA A 72 14.86 -0.15 13.57
C ALA A 72 14.07 -1.44 13.34
N ILE A 73 13.89 -1.84 12.08
CA ILE A 73 13.18 -3.05 11.71
C ILE A 73 14.20 -4.03 11.13
N GLU A 74 14.30 -5.20 11.75
CA GLU A 74 15.18 -6.28 11.34
C GLU A 74 14.35 -7.53 11.04
N VAL A 75 14.65 -8.22 9.94
CA VAL A 75 14.07 -9.54 9.64
C VAL A 75 15.20 -10.54 9.55
N LYS A 76 15.02 -11.67 10.24
CA LYS A 76 15.97 -12.80 10.25
C LYS A 76 15.35 -14.03 9.62
N CYS A 77 16.14 -14.77 8.88
CA CYS A 77 15.84 -16.13 8.45
C CYS A 77 16.96 -17.04 8.96
N ASN A 78 16.63 -18.12 9.68
CA ASN A 78 17.62 -19.05 10.25
C ASN A 78 18.73 -18.35 11.06
N GLY A 79 18.37 -17.30 11.81
CA GLY A 79 19.30 -16.51 12.63
C GLY A 79 20.16 -15.50 11.85
N GLN A 80 20.07 -15.45 10.52
CA GLN A 80 20.78 -14.48 9.69
C GLN A 80 19.87 -13.32 9.30
N THR A 81 20.36 -12.09 9.40
CA THR A 81 19.65 -10.88 8.98
C THR A 81 19.48 -10.87 7.46
N VAL A 82 18.23 -10.94 7.00
CA VAL A 82 17.86 -10.85 5.57
C VAL A 82 17.37 -9.47 5.18
N TYR A 83 16.90 -8.68 6.14
CA TYR A 83 16.50 -7.30 5.97
C TYR A 83 16.84 -6.49 7.21
N PHE A 84 17.31 -5.27 7.01
CA PHE A 84 17.47 -4.29 8.07
C PHE A 84 17.25 -2.89 7.53
N SER A 85 16.42 -2.11 8.20
CA SER A 85 16.22 -0.71 7.87
C SER A 85 15.80 0.10 9.08
N LYS A 86 16.19 1.38 9.12
CA LYS A 86 15.58 2.36 10.01
C LYS A 86 14.48 3.09 9.25
N LYS A 87 13.26 3.02 9.74
CA LYS A 87 12.09 3.65 9.10
C LYS A 87 11.55 4.74 10.02
N GLN A 88 11.26 5.90 9.44
CA GLN A 88 10.41 6.89 10.08
C GLN A 88 8.95 6.43 9.91
N VAL A 89 8.38 5.88 10.96
CA VAL A 89 6.99 5.42 10.99
C VAL A 89 6.10 6.61 11.31
N GLU A 90 5.28 7.02 10.35
CA GLU A 90 4.46 8.22 10.51
C GLU A 90 3.12 7.89 11.19
N PRO A 91 2.62 8.79 12.05
CA PRO A 91 1.27 8.70 12.56
C PRO A 91 0.25 8.81 11.43
N SER A 92 -0.96 8.31 11.70
CA SER A 92 -2.08 8.59 10.81
C SER A 92 -2.47 10.07 10.93
N ASN A 93 -2.76 10.69 9.79
CA ASN A 93 -3.37 12.02 9.76
C ASN A 93 -4.86 12.00 10.12
N THR A 94 -5.46 10.82 10.26
CA THR A 94 -6.90 10.61 10.48
C THR A 94 -7.12 9.87 11.80
N MET A 95 -7.84 10.49 12.75
CA MET A 95 -8.00 9.95 14.12
C MET A 95 -8.59 8.54 14.21
N LEU A 96 -9.37 8.10 13.22
CA LEU A 96 -10.11 6.84 13.25
C LEU A 96 -9.48 5.74 12.39
N ILE A 97 -8.43 6.05 11.63
CA ILE A 97 -7.88 5.15 10.63
C ILE A 97 -6.40 4.95 10.96
N MET A 98 -6.01 3.72 11.28
CA MET A 98 -4.60 3.41 11.48
C MET A 98 -3.90 3.35 10.13
N LYS A 99 -2.71 3.95 10.05
CA LYS A 99 -1.84 3.86 8.88
C LYS A 99 -1.35 2.41 8.74
N GLN A 100 -1.26 1.93 7.51
CA GLN A 100 -0.88 0.56 7.20
C GLN A 100 0.33 0.57 6.26
N TYR A 101 1.29 -0.33 6.50
CA TYR A 101 2.48 -0.49 5.68
C TYR A 101 2.64 -1.96 5.28
N MET A 102 3.25 -2.18 4.12
CA MET A 102 3.74 -3.48 3.69
C MET A 102 5.26 -3.51 3.81
N LEU A 103 5.79 -4.60 4.37
CA LEU A 103 7.20 -4.95 4.39
C LEU A 103 7.38 -6.25 3.58
N ASN A 104 8.07 -6.13 2.45
CA ASN A 104 8.47 -7.20 1.56
C ASN A 104 10.01 -7.35 1.62
N PRO A 105 10.54 -8.09 2.60
CA PRO A 105 11.97 -8.09 2.93
C PRO A 105 12.85 -8.70 1.84
N ASP A 106 12.31 -9.62 1.03
CA ASP A 106 13.05 -10.29 -0.05
C ASP A 106 12.80 -9.68 -1.44
N ARG A 107 11.81 -8.79 -1.57
CA ARG A 107 11.41 -8.14 -2.83
C ARG A 107 11.02 -9.13 -3.92
N GLN A 108 10.62 -10.35 -3.57
CA GLN A 108 10.23 -11.38 -4.53
C GLN A 108 8.81 -11.13 -5.03
N HIS A 109 7.90 -10.74 -4.15
CA HIS A 109 6.53 -10.44 -4.54
C HIS A 109 6.36 -9.04 -5.15
N ARG A 110 5.34 -8.92 -5.99
CA ARG A 110 4.75 -7.65 -6.41
C ARG A 110 3.31 -7.59 -5.92
N TYR A 111 2.74 -6.39 -5.91
CA TYR A 111 1.39 -6.22 -5.41
C TYR A 111 0.55 -5.33 -6.30
N LEU A 112 -0.72 -5.69 -6.37
CA LEU A 112 -1.76 -4.89 -7.00
C LEU A 112 -2.87 -4.63 -5.97
N VAL A 113 -3.52 -3.48 -6.08
CA VAL A 113 -4.74 -3.15 -5.36
C VAL A 113 -5.85 -3.03 -6.37
N TYR A 114 -7.01 -3.63 -6.09
CA TYR A 114 -8.18 -3.58 -6.96
C TYR A 114 -9.46 -3.73 -6.14
N GLU A 115 -10.58 -3.30 -6.71
CA GLU A 115 -11.91 -3.45 -6.11
C GLU A 115 -12.49 -4.85 -6.45
N VAL A 116 -13.02 -5.53 -5.45
CA VAL A 116 -13.72 -6.81 -5.60
C VAL A 116 -15.18 -6.60 -5.26
N GLU A 117 -16.09 -6.99 -6.16
CA GLU A 117 -17.54 -6.99 -5.97
C GLU A 117 -18.10 -8.38 -5.60
N TYR A 118 -19.02 -8.43 -4.62
CA TYR A 118 -19.54 -9.63 -3.95
C TYR A 118 -20.99 -10.00 -4.32
N THR A 119 -21.71 -9.23 -5.15
CA THR A 119 -23.16 -9.47 -5.39
C THR A 119 -23.53 -10.00 -6.78
N THR A 120 -22.60 -9.96 -7.71
CA THR A 120 -22.61 -10.61 -9.02
C THR A 120 -21.14 -10.59 -9.37
N SER A 121 -20.48 -11.74 -9.30
CA SER A 121 -19.02 -11.74 -9.22
C SER A 121 -18.43 -10.95 -10.38
N LEU A 122 -17.43 -10.10 -10.11
CA LEU A 122 -16.60 -9.48 -11.16
C LEU A 122 -16.21 -10.58 -12.16
N TYR A 123 -15.88 -11.76 -11.63
CA TYR A 123 -15.70 -13.03 -12.34
C TYR A 123 -16.83 -13.43 -13.32
N ASP A 124 -18.11 -13.31 -12.98
CA ASP A 124 -19.25 -13.55 -13.91
C ASP A 124 -19.27 -12.50 -15.02
N SER A 125 -18.98 -11.23 -14.69
CA SER A 125 -18.89 -10.16 -15.68
C SER A 125 -17.71 -10.40 -16.63
N LEU A 126 -16.52 -10.67 -16.09
CA LEU A 126 -15.28 -10.92 -16.83
C LEU A 126 -15.33 -12.22 -17.66
N ASN A 127 -15.89 -13.31 -17.11
CA ASN A 127 -16.08 -14.54 -17.86
C ASN A 127 -17.08 -14.35 -19.00
N SER A 128 -18.16 -13.59 -18.78
CA SER A 128 -19.11 -13.27 -19.85
C SER A 128 -18.48 -12.42 -20.96
N MET A 129 -17.41 -11.67 -20.66
CA MET A 129 -16.65 -10.88 -21.64
C MET A 129 -15.65 -11.74 -22.43
N ALA A 130 -14.85 -12.56 -21.73
CA ALA A 130 -13.92 -13.49 -22.38
C ALA A 130 -14.65 -14.45 -23.34
N GLU A 131 -15.82 -14.95 -22.94
CA GLU A 131 -16.67 -15.81 -23.78
C GLU A 131 -17.19 -15.07 -25.03
N LYS A 132 -17.56 -13.79 -24.90
CA LYS A 132 -18.04 -12.97 -26.03
C LYS A 132 -16.93 -12.63 -27.03
N VAL A 133 -15.70 -12.41 -26.58
CA VAL A 133 -14.56 -12.07 -27.45
C VAL A 133 -14.11 -13.28 -28.28
N GLY A 134 -14.27 -14.50 -27.75
CA GLY A 134 -13.85 -15.74 -28.44
C GLY A 134 -14.76 -16.18 -29.59
N GLU A 135 -16.06 -15.84 -29.60
CA GLU A 135 -17.03 -16.43 -30.54
C GLU A 135 -17.47 -15.56 -31.72
N GLN A 136 -17.29 -14.23 -31.72
CA GLN A 136 -17.64 -13.39 -32.87
C GLN A 136 -16.68 -12.20 -33.03
N SER A 137 -16.03 -12.08 -34.20
CA SER A 137 -15.28 -10.89 -34.62
C SER A 137 -16.21 -9.73 -34.99
N ASP A 138 -17.18 -9.43 -34.13
CA ASP A 138 -18.01 -8.24 -34.27
C ASP A 138 -17.21 -7.07 -33.70
N ASP A 139 -16.94 -6.05 -34.53
CA ASP A 139 -16.24 -4.82 -34.12
C ASP A 139 -16.87 -4.21 -32.85
N ALA A 140 -18.17 -4.44 -32.64
CA ALA A 140 -18.90 -4.03 -31.45
C ALA A 140 -18.43 -4.74 -30.16
N ALA A 141 -18.17 -6.06 -30.21
CA ALA A 141 -17.70 -6.82 -29.05
C ALA A 141 -16.29 -6.40 -28.66
N MET A 142 -15.43 -6.14 -29.65
CA MET A 142 -14.09 -5.61 -29.41
C MET A 142 -14.12 -4.22 -28.79
N THR A 143 -15.00 -3.34 -29.30
CA THR A 143 -15.19 -1.99 -28.76
C THR A 143 -15.64 -2.02 -27.30
N ALA A 144 -16.56 -2.94 -26.95
CA ALA A 144 -17.00 -3.13 -25.58
C ALA A 144 -15.85 -3.62 -24.67
N ALA A 145 -15.13 -4.66 -25.09
CA ALA A 145 -13.99 -5.20 -24.33
C ALA A 145 -12.89 -4.16 -24.08
N LEU A 146 -12.61 -3.29 -25.06
CA LEU A 146 -11.66 -2.18 -24.88
C LEU A 146 -12.18 -1.11 -23.91
N ALA A 147 -13.49 -0.87 -23.87
CA ALA A 147 -14.09 0.04 -22.89
C ALA A 147 -14.01 -0.54 -21.47
N ASP A 148 -14.28 -1.84 -21.32
CA ASP A 148 -14.19 -2.54 -20.03
C ASP A 148 -12.73 -2.57 -19.51
N LEU A 149 -11.75 -2.75 -20.40
CA LEU A 149 -10.33 -2.61 -20.05
C LEU A 149 -9.97 -1.21 -19.58
N GLN A 150 -10.56 -0.17 -20.17
CA GLN A 150 -10.32 1.20 -19.74
C GLN A 150 -10.87 1.44 -18.33
N GLU A 151 -12.05 0.92 -18.01
CA GLU A 151 -12.62 0.95 -16.65
C GLU A 151 -11.72 0.18 -15.67
N LEU A 152 -11.32 -1.04 -16.02
CA LEU A 152 -10.43 -1.86 -15.19
C LEU A 152 -9.07 -1.17 -14.92
N ARG A 153 -8.56 -0.40 -15.88
CA ARG A 153 -7.32 0.38 -15.70
C ARG A 153 -7.45 1.45 -14.62
N GLU A 154 -8.64 2.02 -14.44
CA GLU A 154 -8.91 3.01 -13.39
C GLU A 154 -9.00 2.36 -12.00
N ASP A 155 -9.46 1.11 -11.94
CA ASP A 155 -9.65 0.36 -10.70
C ASP A 155 -8.40 -0.38 -10.22
N ILE A 156 -7.50 -0.75 -11.13
CA ILE A 156 -6.23 -1.40 -10.78
C ILE A 156 -5.17 -0.37 -10.41
N ARG A 157 -4.59 -0.55 -9.23
CA ARG A 157 -3.45 0.21 -8.75
C ARG A 157 -2.28 -0.70 -8.41
N LEU A 158 -1.22 -0.62 -9.21
CA LEU A 158 0.04 -1.26 -8.88
C LEU A 158 0.71 -0.58 -7.67
N MET A 159 1.17 -1.39 -6.72
CA MET A 159 1.94 -0.91 -5.58
C MET A 159 3.43 -0.84 -5.93
N PRO A 160 4.21 0.06 -5.32
CA PRO A 160 5.63 0.17 -5.61
C PRO A 160 6.37 -1.17 -5.42
N ALA A 161 7.24 -1.52 -6.37
CA ALA A 161 8.18 -2.64 -6.27
C ALA A 161 9.32 -2.34 -5.26
N ALA A 162 8.95 -2.04 -4.03
CA ALA A 162 9.83 -1.65 -2.93
C ALA A 162 9.72 -2.63 -1.76
N ASP A 163 10.76 -2.66 -0.91
CA ASP A 163 10.72 -3.44 0.33
C ASP A 163 9.72 -2.90 1.35
N TRP A 164 9.37 -1.62 1.26
CA TRP A 164 8.52 -0.94 2.22
C TRP A 164 7.67 0.09 1.50
N PHE A 165 6.36 0.00 1.65
CA PHE A 165 5.44 0.99 1.11
C PHE A 165 4.20 1.15 1.99
N GLU A 166 3.55 2.30 1.86
CA GLU A 166 2.27 2.58 2.51
C GLU A 166 1.13 1.90 1.75
N ILE A 167 0.27 1.21 2.48
CA ILE A 167 -0.94 0.58 1.95
C ILE A 167 -2.07 1.63 1.97
N PRO A 168 -2.83 1.79 0.87
CA PRO A 168 -3.95 2.73 0.87
C PRO A 168 -4.97 2.39 1.96
N THR A 169 -5.61 3.43 2.49
CA THR A 169 -6.62 3.27 3.54
C THR A 169 -7.81 2.44 3.05
N GLY A 170 -8.31 1.53 3.89
CA GLY A 170 -9.49 0.71 3.59
C GLY A 170 -9.20 -0.51 2.71
N VAL A 171 -7.94 -0.77 2.38
CA VAL A 171 -7.51 -1.95 1.63
C VAL A 171 -7.31 -3.12 2.59
N TYR A 172 -7.85 -4.29 2.22
CA TYR A 172 -7.63 -5.57 2.89
C TYR A 172 -6.37 -6.22 2.34
N VAL A 173 -5.51 -6.78 3.19
CA VAL A 173 -4.13 -7.11 2.82
C VAL A 173 -3.90 -8.61 2.83
N LEU A 174 -3.72 -9.20 1.65
CA LEU A 174 -3.38 -10.63 1.48
C LEU A 174 -4.34 -11.55 2.24
N GLU A 175 -5.61 -11.15 2.33
CA GLU A 175 -6.67 -11.94 2.92
C GLU A 175 -7.48 -12.57 1.80
N ASP A 176 -7.91 -13.81 2.02
CA ASP A 176 -8.89 -14.45 1.14
C ASP A 176 -10.10 -13.53 0.93
N SER A 177 -10.60 -13.51 -0.30
CA SER A 177 -11.89 -12.87 -0.58
C SER A 177 -12.97 -13.63 0.18
N PRO A 178 -13.71 -13.00 1.12
CA PRO A 178 -14.80 -13.65 1.81
C PRO A 178 -15.87 -13.98 0.77
N ASP A 179 -16.61 -15.07 0.98
CA ASP A 179 -17.67 -15.44 0.05
C ASP A 179 -18.74 -14.33 -0.08
N GLU A 180 -18.97 -13.57 1.00
CA GLU A 180 -19.90 -12.44 1.04
C GLU A 180 -19.40 -11.33 1.99
N VAL A 181 -19.67 -10.06 1.65
CA VAL A 181 -19.42 -8.92 2.53
C VAL A 181 -20.75 -8.28 2.94
N HIS A 182 -21.07 -8.33 4.24
CA HIS A 182 -22.19 -7.58 4.81
C HIS A 182 -21.70 -6.28 5.45
N THR A 183 -21.71 -5.18 4.71
CA THR A 183 -21.49 -3.86 5.32
C THR A 183 -22.79 -3.24 5.80
N ARG A 184 -22.70 -2.36 6.81
CA ARG A 184 -23.84 -1.59 7.34
C ARG A 184 -24.52 -0.70 6.26
N ASN A 185 -23.79 -0.41 5.18
CA ASN A 185 -24.22 0.45 4.09
C ASN A 185 -24.67 -0.34 2.86
N MET A 186 -24.78 -1.68 2.95
CA MET A 186 -25.08 -2.55 1.80
C MET A 186 -24.09 -2.36 0.64
N THR A 187 -22.87 -1.89 0.89
CA THR A 187 -21.84 -1.87 -0.16
C THR A 187 -21.38 -3.29 -0.41
N THR A 188 -21.38 -3.64 -1.69
CA THR A 188 -21.14 -4.96 -2.22
C THR A 188 -19.70 -5.10 -2.68
N SER A 189 -18.82 -4.18 -2.32
CA SER A 189 -17.44 -4.14 -2.81
C SER A 189 -16.41 -3.81 -1.72
N ARG A 190 -15.15 -4.20 -1.96
CA ARG A 190 -14.00 -3.82 -1.12
C ARG A 190 -12.71 -3.77 -1.95
N PHE A 191 -11.77 -2.90 -1.55
CA PHE A 191 -10.43 -2.93 -2.09
C PHE A 191 -9.57 -4.01 -1.42
N VAL A 192 -8.88 -4.81 -2.21
CA VAL A 192 -7.95 -5.84 -1.74
C VAL A 192 -6.56 -5.60 -2.31
N LEU A 193 -5.53 -5.94 -1.55
CA LEU A 193 -4.14 -6.00 -1.98
C LEU A 193 -3.75 -7.46 -2.09
N ASN A 194 -3.34 -7.88 -3.29
CA ASN A 194 -2.91 -9.25 -3.57
C ASN A 194 -1.50 -9.33 -4.15
N ARG A 195 -0.90 -10.52 -4.03
CA ARG A 195 0.37 -10.85 -4.66
C ARG A 195 0.21 -10.97 -6.17
N MET A 196 1.28 -10.64 -6.87
CA MET A 196 1.40 -10.75 -8.31
C MET A 196 2.81 -11.24 -8.66
N ALA A 197 2.91 -12.08 -9.70
CA ALA A 197 4.20 -12.50 -10.22
C ALA A 197 4.95 -11.29 -10.81
N PRO A 198 6.29 -11.23 -10.74
CA PRO A 198 7.05 -10.11 -11.31
C PRO A 198 6.78 -9.87 -12.79
N ASP A 199 6.70 -10.93 -13.60
CA ASP A 199 6.46 -10.82 -15.04
C ASP A 199 5.06 -10.24 -15.34
N ASP A 200 4.06 -10.66 -14.58
CA ASP A 200 2.69 -10.14 -14.66
C ASP A 200 2.64 -8.66 -14.26
N TYR A 201 3.37 -8.28 -13.21
CA TYR A 201 3.47 -6.89 -12.77
C TYR A 201 4.09 -6.00 -13.84
N ASP A 202 5.20 -6.43 -14.46
CA ASP A 202 5.89 -5.67 -15.50
C ASP A 202 5.01 -5.53 -16.75
N TYR A 203 4.22 -6.57 -17.08
CA TYR A 203 3.22 -6.51 -18.15
C TYR A 203 2.12 -5.50 -17.84
N VAL A 204 1.45 -5.63 -16.68
CA VAL A 204 0.36 -4.73 -16.28
C VAL A 204 0.87 -3.29 -16.18
N GLN A 205 2.10 -3.09 -15.71
CA GLN A 205 2.71 -1.76 -15.66
C GLN A 205 2.91 -1.18 -17.06
N THR A 206 3.33 -1.99 -18.03
CA THR A 206 3.46 -1.55 -19.42
C THR A 206 2.10 -1.19 -20.00
N TRP A 207 1.10 -2.06 -19.82
CA TRP A 207 -0.27 -1.85 -20.27
C TRP A 207 -0.94 -0.60 -19.66
N ILE A 208 -0.79 -0.39 -18.34
CA ILE A 208 -1.28 0.82 -17.65
C ILE A 208 -0.66 2.11 -18.21
N ASN A 209 0.48 2.03 -18.91
CA ASN A 209 1.11 3.19 -19.53
C ASN A 209 0.89 3.26 -21.05
N ASP A 210 0.26 2.26 -21.66
CA ASP A 210 -0.07 2.27 -23.09
C ASP A 210 -1.34 3.11 -23.32
N GLU A 211 -1.31 3.99 -24.32
CA GLU A 211 -2.47 4.80 -24.73
C GLU A 211 -3.38 4.03 -25.70
N SER A 212 -2.93 2.88 -26.22
CA SER A 212 -3.62 2.10 -27.25
C SER A 212 -3.60 0.61 -26.92
N PRO A 213 -4.38 0.17 -25.91
CA PRO A 213 -4.45 -1.25 -25.53
C PRO A 213 -4.93 -2.08 -26.72
N LYS A 214 -4.35 -3.27 -26.83
CA LYS A 214 -4.62 -4.21 -27.91
C LYS A 214 -5.64 -5.26 -27.47
N PRO A 215 -6.36 -5.89 -28.42
CA PRO A 215 -7.25 -7.01 -28.13
C PRO A 215 -6.61 -8.13 -27.30
N GLU A 216 -5.35 -8.47 -27.57
CA GLU A 216 -4.62 -9.50 -26.82
C GLU A 216 -4.36 -9.14 -25.35
N ASP A 217 -4.38 -7.85 -25.00
CA ASP A 217 -4.22 -7.41 -23.60
C ASP A 217 -5.46 -7.76 -22.78
N VAL A 218 -6.64 -7.86 -23.40
CA VAL A 218 -7.91 -8.16 -22.71
C VAL A 218 -7.81 -9.49 -21.97
N GLU A 219 -7.51 -10.55 -22.72
CA GLU A 219 -7.46 -11.92 -22.19
C GLU A 219 -6.37 -12.05 -21.13
N TYR A 220 -5.18 -11.49 -21.40
CA TYR A 220 -4.05 -11.59 -20.47
C TYR A 220 -4.28 -10.83 -19.17
N ILE A 221 -4.76 -9.58 -19.23
CA ILE A 221 -5.03 -8.78 -18.02
C ILE A 221 -6.10 -9.46 -17.16
N TYR A 222 -7.14 -10.03 -17.76
CA TYR A 222 -8.13 -10.79 -17.01
C TYR A 222 -7.55 -12.05 -16.36
N GLU A 223 -6.72 -12.79 -17.08
CA GLU A 223 -6.06 -13.97 -16.52
C GLU A 223 -5.18 -13.58 -15.32
N VAL A 224 -4.40 -12.51 -15.43
CA VAL A 224 -3.53 -12.01 -14.36
C VAL A 224 -4.34 -11.57 -13.14
N VAL A 225 -5.36 -10.75 -13.32
CA VAL A 225 -6.21 -10.29 -12.21
C VAL A 225 -6.90 -11.47 -11.53
N ASN A 226 -7.40 -12.43 -12.30
CA ASN A 226 -8.05 -13.64 -11.77
C ASN A 226 -7.07 -14.55 -11.02
N LYS A 227 -5.83 -14.73 -11.51
CA LYS A 227 -4.79 -15.49 -10.80
C LYS A 227 -4.44 -14.85 -9.46
N SER A 228 -4.42 -13.52 -9.40
CA SER A 228 -4.15 -12.78 -8.17
C SER A 228 -5.27 -12.84 -7.14
N VAL A 229 -6.43 -13.45 -7.43
CA VAL A 229 -7.50 -13.63 -6.44
C VAL A 229 -7.19 -14.75 -5.42
N PHE A 230 -6.09 -15.51 -5.59
CA PHE A 230 -5.77 -16.69 -4.77
C PHE A 230 -4.26 -16.86 -4.46
#